data_AF-A0A6P1CZP9-F1
#
_entry.id   AF-A0A6P1CZP9-F1
#
_cell.length_a   1.000
_cell.length_b   1.000
_cell.length_c   1.000
_cell.angle_alpha   90.00
_cell.angle_beta   90.00
_cell.angle_gamma   90.00
#
_symmetry.space_group_name_H-M   'P 1'
#
loop_
_entity.id
_entity.type
_entity.pdbx_description
1 polymer ?
#
loop_
_entity_poly.entity_id
_entity_poly.type
_entity_poly.pdbx_seq_one_letter_code
_entity_poly.pdbx_strand_id
1 'polypeptide(L)'
;DYARLVATDPGRAPTCVGTEFNVRQDGFPGMARKYGIDNDAVPKRLVQDALVYTSVADGRQCSFGSVAATDGRIPSLGLILLDDDQHFFPTYNAALVMRRDFAEAHPEVIT
;
A
#
# COMPACT_ATOMS: atom_id res chain seq x y z
N ASP A 1 -14.62 -1.61 5.56
CA ASP A 1 -14.01 -0.97 6.73
C ASP A 1 -13.05 -1.95 7.39
N TYR A 2 -11.75 -1.75 7.15
CA TYR A 2 -10.67 -2.60 7.64
C TYR A 2 -10.42 -2.40 9.14
N ALA A 3 -10.44 -1.16 9.64
CA ALA A 3 -10.19 -0.86 11.04
C ALA A 3 -11.24 -1.51 11.95
N ARG A 4 -12.52 -1.37 11.57
CA ARG A 4 -13.61 -2.05 12.29
C ARG A 4 -13.47 -3.57 12.24
N LEU A 5 -13.07 -4.15 11.10
CA LEU A 5 -12.87 -5.59 10.98
C LEU A 5 -11.79 -6.09 11.93
N VAL A 6 -10.64 -5.41 11.99
CA VAL A 6 -9.55 -5.75 12.93
C VAL A 6 -10.04 -5.67 14.39
N ALA A 7 -10.84 -4.66 14.74
CA ALA A 7 -11.35 -4.50 16.09
C ALA A 7 -12.38 -5.59 16.49
N THR A 8 -13.20 -6.07 15.54
CA THR A 8 -14.29 -7.01 15.85
C THR A 8 -13.94 -8.47 15.61
N ASP A 9 -13.10 -8.76 14.61
CA ASP A 9 -12.74 -10.12 14.19
C ASP A 9 -11.37 -10.09 13.48
N PRO A 10 -10.28 -9.93 14.24
CA PRO A 10 -8.93 -9.82 13.66
C PRO A 10 -8.53 -11.07 12.88
N GLY A 11 -9.07 -12.25 13.23
CA GLY A 11 -8.81 -13.51 12.51
C GLY A 11 -9.28 -13.49 11.05
N ARG A 12 -10.20 -12.59 10.70
CA ARG A 12 -10.66 -12.34 9.32
C ARG A 12 -9.89 -11.25 8.58
N ALA A 13 -8.87 -10.66 9.21
CA ALA A 13 -8.01 -9.63 8.62
C ALA A 13 -6.53 -10.06 8.48
N PRO A 14 -6.21 -11.30 8.06
CA PRO A 14 -4.80 -11.66 7.83
C PRO A 14 -4.22 -10.75 6.75
N THR A 15 -3.14 -10.05 7.10
CA THR A 15 -2.60 -8.95 6.29
C THR A 15 -1.15 -9.23 5.91
N CYS A 16 -0.88 -9.35 4.61
CA CYS A 16 0.46 -9.55 4.08
C CYS A 16 1.16 -8.20 3.89
N VAL A 17 2.32 -8.02 4.50
CA VAL A 17 3.08 -6.76 4.40
C VAL A 17 4.55 -7.02 4.07
N GLY A 18 5.15 -6.10 3.34
CA GLY A 18 6.60 -6.04 3.19
C GLY A 18 7.33 -5.72 4.49
N THR A 19 8.58 -6.15 4.60
CA THR A 19 9.42 -5.89 5.78
C THR A 19 9.57 -4.40 6.08
N GLU A 20 9.84 -3.59 5.07
CA GLU A 20 9.99 -2.12 5.19
C GLU A 20 8.69 -1.48 5.70
N PHE A 21 7.57 -1.77 5.04
CA PHE A 21 6.28 -1.21 5.40
C PHE A 21 5.84 -1.61 6.82
N ASN A 22 6.20 -2.80 7.28
CA ASN A 22 5.85 -3.28 8.62
C ASN A 22 6.51 -2.49 9.76
N VAL A 23 7.69 -1.91 9.55
CA VAL A 23 8.49 -1.31 10.64
C VAL A 23 8.57 0.21 10.59
N ARG A 24 8.41 0.79 9.40
CA ARG A 24 8.54 2.23 9.17
C ARG A 24 7.43 3.02 9.86
N GLN A 25 7.75 4.15 10.49
CA GLN A 25 6.75 4.99 11.16
C GLN A 25 5.79 5.68 10.19
N ASP A 26 6.20 5.86 8.94
CA ASP A 26 5.36 6.28 7.81
C ASP A 26 4.78 5.08 7.03
N GLY A 27 4.93 3.86 7.56
CA GLY A 27 4.33 2.63 7.07
C GLY A 27 3.17 2.14 7.94
N PHE A 28 3.05 0.82 8.12
CA PHE A 28 1.95 0.18 8.83
C PHE A 28 1.76 0.69 10.27
N PRO A 29 2.80 0.84 11.12
CA PRO A 29 2.64 1.40 12.46
C PRO A 29 2.01 2.80 12.50
N GLY A 30 2.40 3.67 11.57
CA GLY A 30 1.83 5.02 11.49
C GLY A 30 0.39 5.02 11.01
N MET A 31 0.11 4.23 9.96
CA MET A 31 -1.23 4.03 9.44
C MET A 31 -2.14 3.48 10.55
N ALA A 32 -1.71 2.44 11.26
CA ALA A 32 -2.47 1.83 12.33
C ALA A 32 -2.85 2.86 13.41
N ARG A 33 -1.91 3.71 13.85
CA ARG A 33 -2.20 4.79 14.80
C ARG A 33 -3.19 5.81 14.27
N LYS A 34 -3.03 6.26 13.01
CA LYS A 34 -3.94 7.24 12.39
C LYS A 34 -5.36 6.71 12.34
N TYR A 35 -5.51 5.43 12.03
CA TYR A 35 -6.79 4.76 11.86
C TYR A 35 -7.36 4.14 13.14
N GLY A 36 -6.71 4.29 14.30
CA GLY A 36 -7.16 3.70 15.56
C GLY A 36 -7.11 2.17 15.58
N ILE A 37 -6.27 1.57 14.75
CA ILE A 37 -6.07 0.12 14.65
C ILE A 37 -5.04 -0.29 15.70
N ASP A 38 -5.38 -1.28 16.53
CA ASP A 38 -4.39 -1.96 17.34
C ASP A 38 -3.45 -2.75 16.42
N ASN A 39 -2.22 -2.25 16.29
CA ASN A 39 -1.21 -2.85 15.44
C ASN A 39 -0.97 -4.33 15.80
N ASP A 40 -0.99 -4.67 17.08
CA ASP A 40 -0.61 -6.00 17.55
C ASP A 40 -1.77 -7.01 17.41
N ALA A 41 -3.00 -6.52 17.29
CA ALA A 41 -4.17 -7.34 16.98
C ALA A 41 -4.21 -7.78 15.50
N VAL A 42 -3.51 -7.10 14.59
CA VAL A 42 -3.49 -7.46 13.17
C VAL A 42 -2.65 -8.72 12.95
N PRO A 43 -3.20 -9.81 12.38
CA PRO A 43 -2.42 -11.00 12.03
C PRO A 43 -1.57 -10.74 10.79
N LYS A 44 -0.46 -10.02 10.99
CA LYS A 44 0.48 -9.65 9.93
C LYS A 44 1.32 -10.85 9.50
N ARG A 45 1.53 -10.99 8.20
CA ARG A 45 2.46 -11.95 7.59
C ARG A 45 3.51 -11.18 6.80
N LEU A 46 4.78 -11.38 7.15
CA LEU A 46 5.88 -10.79 6.39
C LEU A 46 6.12 -11.61 5.12
N VAL A 47 6.04 -10.94 3.98
CA VAL A 47 6.34 -11.52 2.67
C VAL A 47 7.18 -10.53 1.86
N GLN A 48 7.80 -11.00 0.78
CA GLN A 48 8.41 -10.08 -0.19
C GLN A 48 7.32 -9.20 -0.81
N ASP A 49 7.59 -7.91 -1.02
CA ASP A 49 6.60 -6.96 -1.56
C ASP A 49 5.97 -7.45 -2.87
N ALA A 50 6.78 -8.06 -3.73
CA ALA A 50 6.34 -8.63 -5.00
C ALA A 50 5.33 -9.77 -4.82
N LEU A 51 5.31 -10.47 -3.69
CA LEU A 51 4.42 -11.62 -3.43
C LEU A 51 3.10 -11.22 -2.76
N VAL A 52 3.00 -10.02 -2.18
CA VAL A 52 1.79 -9.56 -1.47
C VAL A 52 0.54 -9.71 -2.34
N TYR A 53 0.59 -9.22 -3.58
CA TYR A 53 -0.53 -9.26 -4.54
C TYR A 53 -1.04 -10.68 -4.78
N THR A 54 -0.12 -11.61 -5.05
CA THR A 54 -0.47 -13.01 -5.29
C THR A 54 -0.99 -13.69 -4.03
N SER A 55 -0.45 -13.36 -2.85
CA SER A 55 -0.90 -13.92 -1.57
C SER A 55 -2.28 -13.41 -1.12
N VAL A 56 -2.66 -12.21 -1.53
CA VAL A 56 -4.02 -11.70 -1.31
C VAL A 56 -4.99 -12.32 -2.33
N ALA A 57 -4.59 -12.40 -3.60
CA ALA A 57 -5.41 -12.97 -4.66
C ALA A 57 -5.68 -14.48 -4.46
N ASP A 58 -4.73 -15.23 -3.89
CA ASP A 58 -4.91 -16.66 -3.59
C ASP A 58 -5.88 -16.90 -2.41
N GLY A 59 -6.06 -15.90 -1.53
CA GLY A 59 -6.96 -15.93 -0.38
C GLY A 59 -6.62 -16.95 0.71
N ARG A 60 -5.49 -17.66 0.62
CA ARG A 60 -5.10 -18.72 1.56
C ARG A 60 -4.34 -18.18 2.76
N GLN A 61 -3.40 -17.27 2.52
CA GLN A 61 -2.55 -16.73 3.58
C GLN A 61 -3.03 -15.40 4.12
N CYS A 62 -3.56 -14.55 3.22
CA CYS A 62 -3.90 -13.16 3.51
C CYS A 62 -5.17 -12.75 2.77
N SER A 63 -5.95 -11.87 3.40
CA SER A 63 -7.12 -11.23 2.80
C SER A 63 -6.87 -9.76 2.50
N PHE A 64 -5.81 -9.19 3.09
CA PHE A 64 -5.38 -7.80 2.91
C PHE A 64 -3.87 -7.77 2.63
N GLY A 65 -3.38 -6.69 2.03
CA GLY A 65 -1.94 -6.49 1.94
C GLY A 65 -1.48 -5.10 1.54
N SER A 66 -0.21 -4.83 1.79
CA SER A 66 0.45 -3.56 1.40
C SER A 66 0.75 -3.54 -0.10
N VAL A 67 0.18 -2.58 -0.83
CA VAL A 67 0.30 -2.46 -2.28
C VAL A 67 0.58 -1.02 -2.70
N ALA A 68 1.07 -0.85 -3.93
CA ALA A 68 1.11 0.44 -4.60
C ALA A 68 -0.15 0.57 -5.48
N ALA A 69 -0.90 1.67 -5.32
CA ALA A 69 -2.22 1.84 -5.92
C ALA A 69 -2.25 1.74 -7.46
N THR A 70 -1.13 2.00 -8.14
CA THR A 70 -1.02 1.96 -9.60
C THR A 70 -0.41 0.66 -10.14
N ASP A 71 -0.16 -0.36 -9.30
CA ASP A 71 0.40 -1.63 -9.74
C ASP A 71 -0.60 -2.38 -10.65
N GLY A 72 -0.17 -2.73 -11.87
CA GLY A 72 -1.02 -3.37 -12.86
C GLY A 72 -1.57 -4.73 -12.46
N ARG A 73 -1.02 -5.37 -11.42
CA ARG A 73 -1.55 -6.63 -10.88
C ARG A 73 -2.86 -6.46 -10.15
N ILE A 74 -3.19 -5.27 -9.66
CA ILE A 74 -4.46 -5.01 -8.96
C ILE A 74 -5.65 -5.37 -9.86
N PRO A 75 -5.84 -4.76 -11.04
CA PRO A 75 -6.93 -5.14 -11.93
C PRO A 75 -6.74 -6.56 -12.51
N SER A 76 -5.50 -6.98 -12.81
CA SER A 76 -5.24 -8.30 -13.39
C SER A 76 -5.60 -9.47 -12.46
N LEU A 77 -5.56 -9.26 -11.14
CA LEU A 77 -5.88 -10.26 -10.11
C LEU A 77 -7.26 -10.03 -9.49
N GLY A 78 -8.04 -9.05 -9.97
CA GLY A 78 -9.35 -8.72 -9.42
C GLY A 78 -9.30 -8.20 -7.98
N LEU A 79 -8.20 -7.57 -7.59
CA LEU A 79 -8.03 -6.97 -6.27
C LEU A 79 -8.76 -5.62 -6.19
N ILE A 80 -9.21 -5.29 -4.99
CA ILE A 80 -9.91 -4.03 -4.69
C ILE A 80 -9.03 -3.20 -3.76
N LEU A 81 -8.85 -1.92 -4.09
CA LEU A 81 -8.16 -0.98 -3.22
C LEU A 81 -9.06 -0.53 -2.07
N LEU A 82 -8.46 -0.36 -0.90
CA LEU A 82 -9.08 0.35 0.20
C LEU A 82 -8.80 1.85 0.06
N ASP A 83 -9.78 2.69 0.36
CA ASP A 83 -9.61 4.13 0.38
C ASP A 83 -8.81 4.58 1.61
N ASP A 84 -7.82 5.47 1.39
CA ASP A 84 -7.13 6.20 2.46
C ASP A 84 -7.90 7.48 2.80
N ASP A 85 -9.09 7.33 3.40
CA ASP A 85 -10.04 8.42 3.67
C ASP A 85 -9.50 9.47 4.66
N GLN A 86 -8.58 9.08 5.55
CA GLN A 86 -7.90 10.00 6.48
C GLN A 86 -6.58 10.58 5.97
N HIS A 87 -6.22 10.29 4.71
CA HIS A 87 -5.06 10.84 4.02
C HIS A 87 -3.76 10.64 4.82
N PHE A 88 -3.51 9.41 5.28
CA PHE A 88 -2.27 9.08 5.98
C PHE A 88 -1.08 9.12 5.02
N PHE A 89 -1.23 8.57 3.82
CA PHE A 89 -0.17 8.52 2.83
C PHE A 89 -0.09 9.84 2.05
N PRO A 90 1.12 10.36 1.78
CA PRO A 90 1.30 11.48 0.88
C PRO A 90 0.70 11.18 -0.50
N THR A 91 0.25 12.21 -1.19
CA THR A 91 -0.16 12.08 -2.60
C THR A 91 1.09 11.93 -3.48
N TYR A 92 1.24 10.75 -4.10
CA TYR A 92 2.35 10.46 -5.01
C TYR A 92 1.93 10.65 -6.48
N ASN A 93 1.87 11.91 -6.92
CA ASN A 93 1.61 12.21 -8.32
C ASN A 93 2.90 12.06 -9.13
N ALA A 94 2.86 11.24 -10.17
CA ALA A 94 3.95 11.14 -11.13
C ALA A 94 4.08 12.45 -11.90
N ALA A 95 5.30 12.99 -11.98
CA ALA A 95 5.64 14.17 -12.75
C ALA A 95 6.99 13.96 -13.44
N LEU A 96 7.16 14.55 -14.62
CA LEU A 96 8.44 14.58 -15.29
C LEU A 96 9.34 15.64 -14.63
N VAL A 97 10.57 15.25 -14.31
CA VAL A 97 11.60 16.17 -13.80
C VAL A 97 12.78 16.09 -14.73
N MET A 98 13.16 17.25 -15.29
CA MET A 98 14.22 17.35 -16.28
C MET A 98 15.30 18.30 -15.76
N ARG A 99 16.57 18.06 -16.13
CA ARG A 99 17.62 19.04 -15.88
C ARG A 99 17.33 20.28 -16.73
N ARG A 100 17.52 21.46 -16.12
CA ARG A 100 17.19 22.74 -16.75
C ARG A 100 17.95 22.97 -18.07
N ASP A 101 19.25 22.68 -18.09
CA ASP A 101 20.09 22.83 -19.29
C ASP A 101 19.64 21.93 -20.44
N PHE A 102 19.24 20.70 -20.13
CA PHE A 102 18.67 19.79 -21.12
C PHE A 102 17.34 20.31 -21.66
N ALA A 103 16.45 20.79 -20.79
CA ALA A 103 15.16 21.35 -21.20
C ALA A 103 15.38 22.59 -22.11
N GLU A 104 16.25 23.52 -21.72
CA GLU A 104 16.57 24.71 -22.50
C GLU A 104 17.20 24.37 -23.86
N ALA A 105 18.01 23.32 -23.94
CA ALA A 105 18.62 22.83 -25.19
C ALA A 105 17.66 22.03 -26.09
N HIS A 106 16.64 21.41 -25.50
CA HIS A 106 15.67 20.52 -26.17
C HIS A 106 14.22 20.94 -25.87
N PRO A 107 13.77 22.12 -26.35
CA PRO A 107 12.42 22.59 -26.11
C PRO A 107 11.34 21.66 -26.68
N GLU A 108 11.67 20.83 -27.68
CA GLU A 108 10.75 19.89 -28.33
C GLU A 108 10.27 18.74 -27.42
N VAL A 109 10.96 18.47 -26.31
CA VAL A 109 10.58 17.45 -25.32
C VAL A 109 10.04 18.03 -24.02
N ILE A 110 9.94 19.36 -23.93
CA ILE A 110 9.19 20.04 -22.86
C ILE A 110 7.73 20.12 -23.31
N THR A 111 6.93 19.11 -23.00
CA THR A 111 5.46 19.14 -23.15
C THR A 111 4.76 19.52 -21.86
#